data_AF-A0A4U8YSA0-F1
#
_entry.id   AF-A0A4U8YSA0-F1
#
_cell.length_a   1.000
_cell.length_b   1.000
_cell.length_c   1.000
_cell.angle_alpha   90.00
_cell.angle_beta   90.00
_cell.angle_gamma   90.00
#
_symmetry.space_group_name_H-M   'P 1'
#
loop_
_entity.id
_entity.type
_entity.pdbx_description
1 polymer ?
#
loop_
_entity_poly.entity_id
_entity_poly.type
_entity_poly.pdbx_seq_one_letter_code
_entity_poly.pdbx_strand_id
1 'polypeptide(L)'
;MEWKSLIAGLVFTMGMYAAKCGIGLACGWTQRESRRLSFIAVAALAYTLLFAGCFLLLTRVNLLNKLLIVEHLVKWAMAVHAAMASLLLVWGSALLKKPAEGTEPVRGWLLFALPCPVCMGVILLTIAFVIGFFPENALAMTAMAWGIFAVVASVGFLATRCLGTRFAPPHHVMGTMMVLAALWFLLTILVVPHVSELPDVFAMASGAADSARGGENASITTAIVACCLFGGGIFLDRFFHTH
;
A
#
# COMPACT_ATOMS: atom_id res chain seq x y z
N MET A 1 13.09 7.88 22.46
CA MET A 1 12.58 8.83 21.43
C MET A 1 12.23 8.13 20.11
N GLU A 2 12.42 6.82 20.02
CA GLU A 2 12.40 6.04 18.78
C GLU A 2 11.00 5.69 18.28
N TRP A 3 10.04 5.44 19.17
CA TRP A 3 8.66 5.11 18.78
C TRP A 3 7.97 6.25 18.00
N LYS A 4 8.29 7.51 18.33
CA LYS A 4 7.76 8.69 17.61
C LYS A 4 8.30 8.74 16.17
N SER A 5 9.59 8.43 15.99
CA SER A 5 10.22 8.34 14.68
C SER A 5 9.61 7.21 13.85
N LEU A 6 9.39 6.05 14.47
CA LEU A 6 8.79 4.90 13.80
C LEU A 6 7.33 5.15 13.40
N ILE A 7 6.51 5.73 14.28
CA ILE A 7 5.13 6.10 13.92
C ILE A 7 5.12 7.17 12.83
N ALA A 8 5.98 8.19 12.93
CA ALA A 8 6.10 9.20 11.88
C ALA A 8 6.48 8.56 10.53
N GLY A 9 7.43 7.63 10.54
CA GLY A 9 7.81 6.84 9.37
C GLY A 9 6.64 6.03 8.79
N LEU A 10 5.90 5.28 9.62
CA LEU A 10 4.74 4.50 9.18
C LEU A 10 3.62 5.38 8.60
N VAL A 11 3.29 6.48 9.28
CA VAL A 11 2.28 7.45 8.81
C VAL A 11 2.72 8.07 7.48
N PHE A 12 3.99 8.46 7.38
CA PHE A 12 4.54 9.03 6.17
C PHE A 12 4.50 8.05 5.00
N THR A 13 4.98 6.81 5.19
CA THR A 13 4.98 5.78 4.14
C THR A 13 3.56 5.36 3.76
N MET A 14 2.64 5.26 4.72
CA MET A 14 1.22 5.02 4.46
C MET A 14 0.59 6.15 3.63
N GLY A 15 0.91 7.41 3.95
CA GLY A 15 0.44 8.58 3.20
C GLY A 15 0.95 8.59 1.76
N MET A 16 2.23 8.31 1.54
CA MET A 16 2.82 8.21 0.21
C MET A 16 2.17 7.07 -0.61
N TYR A 17 1.90 5.94 0.03
CA TYR A 17 1.19 4.84 -0.61
C TYR A 17 -0.26 5.22 -0.98
N ALA A 18 -0.98 5.86 -0.06
CA ALA A 18 -2.33 6.35 -0.31
C ALA A 18 -2.37 7.33 -1.50
N ALA A 19 -1.43 8.27 -1.55
CA ALA A 19 -1.30 9.23 -2.65
C ALA A 19 -1.04 8.50 -3.99
N LYS A 20 -0.09 7.55 -4.00
CA LYS A 20 0.21 6.71 -5.18
C LYS A 20 -1.05 5.97 -5.67
N CYS A 21 -1.79 5.34 -4.75
CA CYS A 21 -3.04 4.64 -5.05
C CYS A 21 -4.08 5.60 -5.66
N GLY A 22 -4.27 6.78 -5.07
CA GLY A 22 -5.20 7.81 -5.57
C GLY A 22 -4.91 8.24 -7.01
N ILE A 23 -3.63 8.47 -7.32
CA ILE A 23 -3.17 8.80 -8.68
C ILE A 23 -3.49 7.65 -9.66
N GLY A 24 -3.19 6.41 -9.28
CA GLY A 24 -3.46 5.23 -10.10
C GLY A 24 -4.96 5.05 -10.40
N LEU A 25 -5.81 5.25 -9.40
CA LEU A 25 -7.27 5.22 -9.55
C LEU A 25 -7.77 6.33 -10.48
N ALA A 26 -7.18 7.53 -10.43
CA ALA A 26 -7.55 8.63 -11.33
C ALA A 26 -7.24 8.31 -12.80
N CYS A 27 -6.11 7.64 -13.06
CA CYS A 27 -5.75 7.17 -14.40
C CYS A 27 -6.65 6.02 -14.91
N GLY A 28 -7.14 5.15 -14.01
CA GLY A 28 -8.12 4.11 -14.37
C GLY A 28 -9.52 4.66 -14.63
N TRP A 29 -9.91 5.73 -13.91
CA TRP A 29 -11.21 6.38 -14.04
C TRP A 29 -11.44 7.02 -15.41
N THR A 30 -10.41 7.64 -15.99
CA THR A 30 -10.51 8.29 -17.32
C THR A 30 -10.79 7.28 -18.44
N GLN A 31 -10.43 6.01 -18.26
CA GLN A 31 -10.60 4.96 -19.27
C GLN A 31 -11.99 4.29 -19.24
N ARG A 32 -12.83 4.53 -18.21
CA ARG A 32 -14.06 3.75 -17.96
C ARG A 32 -15.33 4.60 -17.83
N GLU A 33 -15.71 5.30 -18.90
CA GLU A 33 -16.83 6.28 -18.89
C GLU A 33 -18.19 5.76 -18.39
N SER A 34 -18.59 4.54 -18.75
CA SER A 34 -19.90 3.98 -18.39
C SER A 34 -19.98 3.36 -16.99
N ARG A 35 -18.85 2.93 -16.40
CA ARG A 35 -18.81 2.18 -15.12
C ARG A 35 -17.96 2.84 -14.04
N ARG A 36 -17.85 4.17 -14.10
CA ARG A 36 -17.02 4.99 -13.20
C ARG A 36 -17.33 4.73 -11.72
N LEU A 37 -18.60 4.81 -11.33
CA LEU A 37 -19.02 4.64 -9.93
C LEU A 37 -18.73 3.21 -9.41
N SER A 38 -19.01 2.21 -10.24
CA SER A 38 -18.71 0.80 -9.94
C SER A 38 -17.22 0.57 -9.75
N PHE A 39 -16.37 1.22 -10.56
CA PHE A 39 -14.92 1.12 -10.44
C PHE A 39 -14.40 1.65 -9.09
N ILE A 40 -14.85 2.84 -8.65
CA ILE A 40 -14.47 3.36 -7.33
C ILE A 40 -15.05 2.50 -6.21
N ALA A 41 -16.30 2.04 -6.34
CA ALA A 41 -16.90 1.17 -5.33
C ALA A 41 -16.11 -0.14 -5.16
N VAL A 42 -15.68 -0.77 -6.25
CA VAL A 42 -14.85 -1.98 -6.22
C VAL A 42 -13.48 -1.69 -5.60
N ALA A 43 -12.83 -0.58 -5.97
CA ALA A 43 -11.55 -0.20 -5.37
C ALA A 43 -11.67 0.07 -3.86
N ALA A 44 -12.69 0.82 -3.44
CA ALA A 44 -12.97 1.09 -2.03
C ALA A 44 -13.23 -0.22 -1.25
N LEU A 45 -14.08 -1.10 -1.79
CA LEU A 45 -14.37 -2.40 -1.19
C LEU A 45 -13.11 -3.26 -1.07
N ALA A 46 -12.27 -3.31 -2.11
CA ALA A 46 -11.01 -4.05 -2.07
C ALA A 46 -10.09 -3.54 -0.96
N TYR A 47 -9.99 -2.22 -0.78
CA TYR A 47 -9.21 -1.63 0.31
C TYR A 47 -9.80 -1.83 1.69
N THR A 48 -11.11 -1.76 1.83
CA THR A 48 -11.79 -2.09 3.09
C THR A 48 -11.55 -3.54 3.47
N LEU A 49 -11.69 -4.47 2.52
CA LEU A 49 -11.40 -5.89 2.73
C LEU A 49 -9.93 -6.13 3.06
N LEU A 50 -9.01 -5.36 2.46
CA LEU A 50 -7.60 -5.46 2.78
C LEU A 50 -7.30 -5.08 4.23
N PHE A 51 -7.76 -3.90 4.67
CA PHE A 51 -7.55 -3.44 6.06
C PHE A 51 -8.26 -4.36 7.07
N ALA A 52 -9.49 -4.79 6.78
CA ALA A 52 -10.22 -5.73 7.61
C ALA A 52 -9.53 -7.10 7.67
N GLY A 53 -9.04 -7.60 6.54
CA GLY A 53 -8.28 -8.84 6.44
C GLY A 53 -6.99 -8.79 7.25
N CYS A 54 -6.24 -7.68 7.16
CA CYS A 54 -5.05 -7.46 7.98
C CYS A 54 -5.39 -7.39 9.48
N PHE A 55 -6.47 -6.73 9.87
CA PHE A 55 -6.93 -6.70 11.26
C PHE A 55 -7.32 -8.08 11.80
N LEU A 56 -8.11 -8.85 11.05
CA LEU A 56 -8.50 -10.21 11.43
C LEU A 56 -7.29 -11.15 11.49
N LEU A 57 -6.35 -11.02 10.55
CA LEU A 57 -5.11 -11.77 10.56
C LEU A 57 -4.29 -11.44 11.81
N LEU A 58 -4.13 -10.15 12.09
CA LEU A 58 -3.27 -9.70 13.17
C LEU A 58 -3.89 -9.92 14.53
N THR A 59 -5.22 -9.96 14.69
CA THR A 59 -5.87 -10.37 15.96
C THR A 59 -5.61 -11.84 16.30
N ARG A 60 -5.39 -12.69 15.29
CA ARG A 60 -5.08 -14.12 15.45
C ARG A 60 -3.59 -14.44 15.49
N VAL A 61 -2.74 -13.60 14.91
CA VAL A 61 -1.29 -13.82 14.82
C VAL A 61 -0.54 -12.71 15.54
N ASN A 62 0.28 -13.06 16.53
CA ASN A 62 1.21 -12.09 17.12
C ASN A 62 2.43 -11.93 16.20
N LEU A 63 2.32 -11.03 15.22
CA LEU A 63 3.40 -10.72 14.28
C LEU A 63 4.61 -10.10 15.00
N LEU A 64 4.37 -9.32 16.07
CA LEU A 64 5.40 -8.62 16.83
C LEU A 64 6.29 -9.59 17.64
N ASN A 65 5.73 -10.72 18.08
CA ASN A 65 6.48 -11.77 18.79
C ASN A 65 7.30 -12.67 17.83
N LYS A 66 7.18 -12.47 16.52
CA LYS A 66 7.93 -13.20 15.48
C LYS A 66 8.96 -12.30 14.81
N LEU A 67 9.80 -11.66 15.62
CA LEU A 67 10.77 -10.64 15.21
C LEU A 67 11.68 -11.09 14.06
N LEU A 68 12.16 -12.33 14.09
CA LEU A 68 12.99 -12.92 13.02
C LEU A 68 12.24 -13.05 11.68
N ILE A 69 10.94 -13.36 11.71
CA ILE A 69 10.11 -13.43 10.49
C ILE A 69 9.86 -12.01 9.97
N VAL A 70 9.60 -11.05 10.86
CA VAL A 70 9.43 -9.64 10.47
C VAL A 70 10.70 -9.07 9.86
N GLU A 71 11.87 -9.33 10.46
CA GLU A 71 13.16 -8.89 9.92
C GLU A 71 13.40 -9.46 8.51
N HIS A 72 13.16 -10.76 8.33
CA HIS A 72 13.32 -11.39 7.02
C HIS A 72 12.32 -10.85 6.00
N LEU A 73 11.05 -10.67 6.40
CA LEU A 73 10.01 -10.07 5.58
C LEU A 73 10.38 -8.64 5.16
N VAL A 74 10.90 -7.82 6.07
CA VAL A 74 11.35 -6.46 5.78
C VAL A 74 12.51 -6.48 4.79
N LYS A 75 13.51 -7.35 4.98
CA LYS A 75 14.64 -7.49 4.03
C LYS A 75 14.17 -7.83 2.62
N TRP A 76 13.28 -8.83 2.49
CA TRP A 76 12.72 -9.21 1.18
C TRP A 76 11.80 -8.12 0.61
N ALA A 77 10.99 -7.48 1.43
CA ALA A 77 10.12 -6.39 1.00
C ALA A 77 10.95 -5.23 0.44
N MET A 78 12.06 -4.88 1.08
CA MET A 78 12.98 -3.85 0.60
C MET A 78 13.64 -4.22 -0.73
N ALA A 79 14.07 -5.48 -0.89
CA ALA A 79 14.62 -5.96 -2.16
C ALA A 79 13.59 -5.89 -3.30
N VAL A 80 12.36 -6.36 -3.07
CA VAL A 80 11.28 -6.28 -4.06
C VAL A 80 10.90 -4.84 -4.35
N HIS A 81 10.91 -3.96 -3.35
CA HIS A 81 10.61 -2.54 -3.51
C HIS A 81 11.66 -1.82 -4.34
N ALA A 82 12.94 -2.11 -4.11
CA ALA A 82 14.03 -1.60 -4.94
C ALA A 82 13.86 -2.05 -6.40
N ALA A 83 13.59 -3.33 -6.63
CA ALA A 83 13.33 -3.86 -7.97
C ALA A 83 12.13 -3.19 -8.64
N MET A 84 11.02 -3.02 -7.91
CA MET A 84 9.83 -2.32 -8.41
C MET A 84 10.09 -0.84 -8.68
N ALA A 85 10.86 -0.16 -7.84
CA ALA A 85 11.23 1.24 -8.05
C ALA A 85 12.08 1.39 -9.32
N SER A 86 13.06 0.51 -9.54
CA SER A 86 13.85 0.49 -10.78
C SER A 86 12.98 0.22 -12.01
N LEU A 87 12.05 -0.73 -11.94
CA LEU A 87 11.09 -1.01 -13.03
C LEU A 87 10.19 0.20 -13.31
N LEU A 88 9.68 0.86 -12.27
CA LEU A 88 8.88 2.09 -12.41
C LEU A 88 9.69 3.23 -13.01
N LEU A 89 10.98 3.34 -12.67
CA LEU A 89 11.87 4.35 -13.24
C LEU A 89 12.09 4.10 -14.73
N VAL A 90 12.47 2.87 -15.10
CA VAL A 90 12.70 2.49 -16.51
C VAL A 90 11.43 2.66 -17.33
N TRP A 91 10.30 2.15 -16.83
CA TRP A 91 9.01 2.24 -17.51
C TRP A 91 8.52 3.69 -17.59
N GLY A 92 8.59 4.44 -16.49
CA GLY A 92 8.19 5.85 -16.44
C GLY A 92 8.99 6.69 -17.42
N SER A 93 10.32 6.51 -17.46
CA SER A 93 11.19 7.17 -18.45
C SER A 93 10.88 6.75 -19.88
N ALA A 94 10.57 5.47 -20.13
CA ALA A 94 10.15 5.01 -21.46
C ALA A 94 8.81 5.63 -21.88
N LEU A 95 7.88 5.82 -20.94
CA LEU A 95 6.58 6.45 -21.19
C LEU A 95 6.71 7.94 -21.51
N LEU A 96 7.66 8.64 -20.88
CA LEU A 96 7.97 10.05 -21.17
C LEU A 96 8.63 10.27 -22.54
N LYS A 97 9.22 9.23 -23.14
CA LYS A 97 9.82 9.28 -24.48
C LYS A 97 8.82 9.04 -25.61
N LYS A 98 7.60 8.57 -25.31
CA LYS A 98 6.57 8.36 -26.34
C LYS A 98 5.97 9.72 -26.77
N PRO A 99 5.72 9.92 -28.07
CA PRO A 99 5.13 11.16 -28.57
C PRO A 99 3.71 11.34 -28.01
N ALA A 100 3.37 12.60 -27.72
CA ALA A 100 2.18 12.99 -26.98
C ALA A 100 0.84 12.77 -27.71
N GLU A 101 0.89 12.24 -28.93
CA GLU A 101 -0.26 12.13 -29.84
C GLU A 101 -0.96 10.76 -29.79
N GLY A 102 -0.45 9.80 -28.99
CA GLY A 102 -1.06 8.49 -28.85
C GLY A 102 -2.25 8.48 -27.87
N THR A 103 -3.45 8.17 -28.36
CA THR A 103 -4.67 7.87 -27.58
C THR A 103 -4.68 6.47 -26.96
N GLU A 104 -3.52 5.79 -26.93
CA GLU A 104 -3.45 4.42 -26.44
C GLU A 104 -3.84 4.32 -24.95
N PRO A 105 -4.61 3.28 -24.58
CA PRO A 105 -5.02 3.07 -23.20
C PRO A 105 -3.79 2.87 -22.31
N VAL A 106 -3.70 3.64 -21.22
CA VAL A 106 -2.57 3.61 -20.31
C VAL A 106 -2.68 2.36 -19.42
N ARG A 107 -2.17 1.21 -19.88
CA ARG A 107 -2.35 -0.10 -19.20
C ARG A 107 -1.67 -0.24 -17.83
N GLY A 108 -0.74 0.65 -17.47
CA GLY A 108 0.03 0.54 -16.22
C GLY A 108 -0.69 1.07 -14.96
N TRP A 109 -1.92 1.59 -15.05
CA TRP A 109 -2.60 2.19 -13.90
C TRP A 109 -2.85 1.18 -12.77
N LEU A 110 -3.08 -0.10 -13.11
CA LEU A 110 -3.32 -1.16 -12.14
C LEU A 110 -2.05 -1.46 -11.30
N LEU A 111 -0.87 -1.48 -11.93
CA LEU A 111 0.42 -1.62 -11.25
C LEU A 111 0.71 -0.46 -10.28
N PHE A 112 0.11 0.70 -10.52
CA PHE A 112 0.25 1.86 -9.64
C PHE A 112 -0.77 1.86 -8.50
N ALA A 113 -1.97 1.32 -8.76
CA ALA A 113 -3.03 1.19 -7.78
C ALA A 113 -2.82 -0.01 -6.84
N LEU A 114 -2.24 -1.13 -7.28
CA LEU A 114 -2.10 -2.31 -6.44
C LEU A 114 -1.07 -2.10 -5.30
N PRO A 115 -1.34 -2.61 -4.08
CA PRO A 115 -0.37 -2.62 -3.00
C PRO A 115 0.86 -3.45 -3.39
N CYS A 116 2.03 -2.83 -3.34
CA CYS A 116 3.29 -3.59 -3.40
C CYS A 116 3.58 -4.28 -2.06
N PRO A 117 4.49 -5.27 -2.01
CA PRO A 117 4.80 -6.00 -0.77
C PRO A 117 5.22 -5.11 0.40
N VAL A 118 5.89 -3.98 0.14
CA VAL A 118 6.22 -2.99 1.18
C VAL A 118 4.97 -2.27 1.69
N CYS A 119 4.07 -1.85 0.81
CA CYS A 119 2.82 -1.20 1.23
C CYS A 119 1.98 -2.15 2.08
N MET A 120 1.92 -3.44 1.72
CA MET A 120 1.32 -4.47 2.58
C MET A 120 2.01 -4.57 3.93
N GLY A 121 3.35 -4.57 3.95
CA GLY A 121 4.13 -4.56 5.18
C GLY A 121 3.81 -3.37 6.08
N VAL A 122 3.71 -2.16 5.52
CA VAL A 122 3.36 -0.94 6.27
C VAL A 122 1.95 -1.01 6.83
N ILE A 123 0.97 -1.53 6.07
CA ILE A 123 -0.39 -1.75 6.57
C ILE A 123 -0.39 -2.74 7.73
N LEU A 124 0.29 -3.88 7.57
CA LEU A 124 0.39 -4.90 8.61
C LEU A 124 1.07 -4.36 9.88
N LEU A 125 2.20 -3.67 9.73
CA LEU A 125 2.92 -3.08 10.86
C LEU A 125 2.07 -2.01 11.56
N THR A 126 1.43 -1.12 10.80
CA THR A 126 0.54 -0.09 11.36
C THR A 126 -0.57 -0.71 12.20
N ILE A 127 -1.24 -1.74 11.67
CA ILE A 127 -2.32 -2.42 12.39
C ILE A 127 -1.77 -3.21 13.59
N ALA A 128 -0.61 -3.85 13.46
CA ALA A 128 0.03 -4.58 14.56
C ALA A 128 0.36 -3.63 15.72
N PHE A 129 0.89 -2.44 15.44
CA PHE A 129 1.14 -1.41 16.45
C PHE A 129 -0.16 -0.89 17.07
N VAL A 130 -1.19 -0.65 16.27
CA VAL A 130 -2.51 -0.25 16.78
C VAL A 130 -3.06 -1.26 17.77
N ILE A 131 -3.02 -2.55 17.44
CA ILE A 131 -3.53 -3.59 18.34
C ILE A 131 -2.63 -3.74 19.57
N GLY A 132 -1.31 -3.59 19.43
CA GLY A 132 -0.37 -3.67 20.54
C GLY A 132 -0.52 -2.52 21.54
N PHE A 133 -0.67 -1.28 21.07
CA PHE A 133 -0.75 -0.10 21.95
C PHE A 133 -2.18 0.22 22.43
N PHE A 134 -3.21 -0.09 21.64
CA PHE A 134 -4.60 0.27 21.94
C PHE A 134 -5.54 -0.95 21.80
N PRO A 135 -5.36 -2.02 22.59
CA PRO A 135 -6.11 -3.27 22.42
C PRO A 135 -7.62 -3.09 22.56
N GLU A 136 -8.07 -2.28 23.52
CA GLU A 136 -9.51 -2.02 23.76
C GLU A 136 -10.20 -1.28 22.60
N ASN A 137 -9.44 -0.44 21.87
CA ASN A 137 -9.96 0.40 20.78
C ASN A 137 -9.37 0.01 19.41
N ALA A 138 -8.81 -1.20 19.30
CA ALA A 138 -7.99 -1.58 18.14
C ALA A 138 -8.78 -1.53 16.82
N LEU A 139 -10.06 -1.90 16.84
CA LEU A 139 -10.95 -1.83 15.68
C LEU A 139 -11.17 -0.37 15.25
N ALA A 140 -11.49 0.51 16.21
CA ALA A 140 -11.74 1.93 15.94
C ALA A 140 -10.48 2.63 15.42
N MET A 141 -9.32 2.36 16.00
CA MET A 141 -8.03 2.88 15.55
C MET A 141 -7.63 2.35 14.16
N THR A 142 -7.93 1.08 13.86
CA THR A 142 -7.71 0.53 12.51
C THR A 142 -8.64 1.14 11.48
N ALA A 143 -9.91 1.36 11.83
CA ALA A 143 -10.87 2.06 10.99
C ALA A 143 -10.45 3.52 10.73
N MET A 144 -9.87 4.19 11.75
CA MET A 144 -9.28 5.52 11.61
C MET A 144 -8.10 5.52 10.64
N ALA A 145 -7.19 4.54 10.74
CA ALA A 145 -6.07 4.40 9.80
C ALA A 145 -6.56 4.19 8.36
N TRP A 146 -7.59 3.36 8.15
CA TRP A 146 -8.25 3.21 6.86
C TRP A 146 -8.89 4.52 6.38
N GLY A 147 -9.55 5.27 7.27
CA GLY A 147 -10.15 6.56 6.96
C GLY A 147 -9.13 7.59 6.50
N ILE A 148 -7.99 7.70 7.19
CA ILE A 148 -6.87 8.57 6.80
C ILE A 148 -6.34 8.14 5.42
N PHE A 149 -6.13 6.84 5.21
CA PHE A 149 -5.72 6.30 3.92
C PHE A 149 -6.71 6.68 2.80
N ALA A 150 -8.02 6.50 3.04
CA ALA A 150 -9.06 6.83 2.08
C ALA A 150 -9.11 8.34 1.76
N VAL A 151 -8.93 9.20 2.76
CA VAL A 151 -8.87 10.66 2.56
C VAL A 151 -7.65 11.04 1.71
N VAL A 152 -6.46 10.56 2.05
CA VAL A 152 -5.24 10.88 1.30
C VAL A 152 -5.31 10.34 -0.13
N ALA A 153 -5.84 9.12 -0.32
CA ALA A 153 -6.08 8.55 -1.65
C ALA A 153 -7.10 9.37 -2.45
N SER A 154 -8.17 9.86 -1.80
CA SER A 154 -9.14 10.74 -2.45
C SER A 154 -8.52 12.07 -2.85
N VAL A 155 -7.69 12.68 -1.99
CA VAL A 155 -6.95 13.91 -2.33
C VAL A 155 -6.02 13.69 -3.51
N GLY A 156 -5.25 12.58 -3.53
CA GLY A 156 -4.40 12.23 -4.66
C GLY A 156 -5.18 12.01 -5.96
N PHE A 157 -6.36 11.38 -5.87
CA PHE A 157 -7.28 11.20 -6.99
C PHE A 157 -7.79 12.54 -7.52
N LEU A 158 -8.31 13.41 -6.66
CA LEU A 158 -8.82 14.73 -7.03
C LEU A 158 -7.72 15.62 -7.61
N ALA A 159 -6.54 15.64 -6.97
CA ALA A 159 -5.39 16.41 -7.46
C ALA A 159 -5.01 15.98 -8.88
N THR A 160 -4.92 14.68 -9.14
CA THR A 160 -4.61 14.15 -10.48
C THR A 160 -5.68 14.53 -11.50
N ARG A 161 -6.95 14.54 -11.11
CA ARG A 161 -8.06 14.96 -11.98
C ARG A 161 -8.00 16.46 -12.31
N CYS A 162 -7.76 17.30 -11.30
CA CYS A 162 -7.69 18.75 -11.47
C CYS A 162 -6.45 19.19 -12.27
N LEU A 163 -5.31 18.50 -12.09
CA LEU A 163 -4.08 18.79 -12.82
C LEU A 163 -4.11 18.17 -14.23
N GLY A 164 -4.69 16.98 -14.39
CA GLY A 164 -4.79 16.29 -15.68
C GLY A 164 -5.69 16.98 -16.69
N THR A 165 -6.69 17.75 -16.24
CA THR A 165 -7.48 18.62 -17.13
C THR A 165 -6.76 19.91 -17.52
N ARG A 166 -5.65 20.25 -16.85
CA ARG A 166 -4.94 21.52 -17.04
C ARG A 166 -3.55 21.42 -17.69
N PHE A 167 -2.81 20.32 -17.54
CA PHE A 167 -1.35 20.36 -17.74
C PHE A 167 -0.73 19.38 -18.74
N ALA A 168 -1.30 18.21 -19.03
CA ALA A 168 -0.71 17.31 -20.04
C ALA A 168 -1.65 16.16 -20.41
N PRO A 169 -1.46 15.50 -21.57
CA PRO A 169 -2.15 14.26 -21.87
C PRO A 169 -1.80 13.16 -20.83
N PRO A 170 -2.72 12.21 -20.60
CA PRO A 170 -2.70 11.30 -19.45
C PRO A 170 -1.44 10.42 -19.34
N HIS A 171 -0.75 10.13 -20.45
CA HIS A 171 0.48 9.35 -20.45
C HIS A 171 1.68 10.12 -19.87
N HIS A 172 1.77 11.44 -20.08
CA HIS A 172 2.86 12.26 -19.54
C HIS A 172 2.69 12.48 -18.04
N VAL A 173 1.46 12.73 -17.56
CA VAL A 173 1.19 12.85 -16.12
C VAL A 173 1.56 11.55 -15.40
N MET A 174 1.13 10.40 -15.92
CA MET A 174 1.45 9.11 -15.31
C MET A 174 2.95 8.80 -15.36
N GLY A 175 3.62 9.03 -16.49
CA GLY A 175 5.06 8.83 -16.62
C GLY A 175 5.86 9.67 -15.62
N THR A 176 5.53 10.95 -15.48
CA THR A 176 6.15 11.86 -14.50
C THR A 176 5.92 11.38 -13.07
N MET A 177 4.70 10.97 -12.73
CA MET A 177 4.39 10.46 -11.38
C MET A 177 5.10 9.13 -11.09
N MET A 178 5.25 8.25 -12.08
CA MET A 178 6.00 7.00 -11.93
C MET A 178 7.49 7.27 -11.67
N VAL A 179 8.09 8.20 -12.42
CA VAL A 179 9.50 8.60 -12.24
C VAL A 179 9.71 9.28 -10.90
N LEU A 180 8.87 10.26 -10.54
CA LEU A 180 8.97 10.96 -9.25
C LEU A 180 8.81 10.00 -8.07
N ALA A 181 7.81 9.10 -8.13
CA ALA A 181 7.64 8.07 -7.11
C ALA A 181 8.87 7.16 -7.02
N ALA A 182 9.41 6.70 -8.15
CA ALA A 182 10.59 5.84 -8.17
C ALA A 182 11.83 6.53 -7.60
N LEU A 183 12.10 7.78 -8.00
CA LEU A 183 13.21 8.59 -7.49
C LEU A 183 13.07 8.83 -5.99
N TRP A 184 11.86 9.15 -5.52
CA TRP A 184 11.59 9.30 -4.10
C TRP A 184 11.88 8.01 -3.33
N PHE A 185 11.40 6.86 -3.82
CA PHE A 185 11.64 5.57 -3.16
C PHE A 185 13.13 5.22 -3.12
N LEU A 186 13.85 5.39 -4.23
CA LEU A 186 15.30 5.18 -4.26
C LEU A 186 16.03 6.12 -3.28
N LEU A 187 15.63 7.39 -3.23
CA LEU A 187 16.18 8.34 -2.25
C LEU A 187 15.91 7.90 -0.82
N THR A 188 14.70 7.41 -0.53
CA THR A 188 14.34 6.93 0.81
C THR A 188 15.18 5.72 1.22
N ILE A 189 15.46 4.80 0.28
CA ILE A 189 16.34 3.64 0.50
C ILE A 189 17.78 4.08 0.79
N LEU A 190 18.27 5.12 0.10
CA LEU A 190 19.64 5.62 0.26
C LEU A 190 19.83 6.46 1.54
N VAL A 191 18.80 7.23 1.95
CA VAL A 191 18.88 8.17 3.07
C VAL A 191 18.57 7.50 4.41
N VAL A 192 17.68 6.51 4.46
CA VAL A 192 17.25 5.90 5.73
C VAL A 192 18.19 4.73 6.09
N PRO A 193 19.03 4.86 7.14
CA PRO A 193 19.86 3.75 7.59
C PRO A 193 18.98 2.58 8.03
N HIS A 194 19.26 1.43 7.45
CA HIS A 194 18.52 0.20 7.68
C HIS A 194 18.90 -0.42 9.03
N VAL A 195 17.89 -0.59 9.87
CA VAL A 195 17.73 -1.70 10.84
C VAL A 195 18.71 -1.84 12.02
N SER A 196 19.25 -0.76 12.58
CA SER A 196 20.00 -0.86 13.85
C SER A 196 19.14 -0.78 15.13
N GLU A 197 17.89 -0.29 15.07
CA GLU A 197 17.08 0.03 16.27
C GLU A 197 15.71 -0.70 16.35
N LEU A 198 15.48 -1.71 15.50
CA LEU A 198 14.23 -2.49 15.51
C LEU A 198 13.97 -3.31 16.79
N PRO A 199 14.96 -3.90 17.50
CA PRO A 199 14.68 -4.82 18.61
C PRO A 199 13.91 -4.17 19.75
N ASP A 200 14.28 -2.95 20.15
CA ASP A 200 13.75 -2.30 21.34
C ASP A 200 12.31 -1.81 21.16
N VAL A 201 11.98 -1.27 19.97
CA VAL A 201 10.62 -0.81 19.66
C VAL A 201 9.65 -1.97 19.50
N PHE A 202 10.09 -3.08 18.91
CA PHE A 202 9.26 -4.27 18.77
C PHE A 202 9.08 -5.00 20.11
N ALA A 203 10.10 -5.03 20.97
CA ALA A 203 9.98 -5.62 22.32
C ALA A 203 8.97 -4.88 23.20
N MET A 204 8.93 -3.55 23.13
CA MET A 204 7.91 -2.76 23.85
C MET A 204 6.48 -3.05 23.34
N ALA A 205 6.31 -3.22 22.03
CA ALA A 205 5.01 -3.48 21.44
C ALA A 205 4.55 -4.94 21.62
N SER A 206 5.47 -5.91 21.67
CA SER A 206 5.13 -7.32 21.92
C SER A 206 4.67 -7.55 23.36
N GLY A 207 5.29 -6.90 24.35
CA GLY A 207 4.88 -7.02 25.76
C GLY A 207 3.46 -6.51 26.03
N ALA A 208 3.06 -5.43 25.35
CA ALA A 208 1.69 -4.92 25.41
C ALA A 208 0.68 -5.82 24.67
N ALA A 209 1.09 -6.42 23.54
CA ALA A 209 0.25 -7.31 22.73
C ALA A 209 -0.04 -8.68 23.39
N ASP A 210 0.92 -9.24 24.14
CA ASP A 210 0.75 -10.52 24.85
C ASP A 210 -0.25 -10.40 26.03
N SER A 211 -0.37 -9.22 26.63
CA SER A 211 -1.33 -8.96 27.73
C SER A 211 -2.79 -8.89 27.25
N ALA A 212 -3.00 -8.71 25.95
CA ALA A 212 -4.31 -8.44 25.35
C ALA A 212 -4.98 -9.66 24.69
N ARG A 213 -4.37 -10.87 24.70
CA ARG A 213 -4.84 -11.99 23.87
C ARG A 213 -4.91 -13.34 24.57
N GLY A 214 -6.09 -13.96 24.49
CA GLY A 214 -6.32 -15.37 24.79
C GLY A 214 -5.76 -16.26 23.68
N GLY A 215 -4.96 -17.26 24.07
CA GLY A 215 -4.21 -18.12 23.17
C GLY A 215 -5.09 -19.03 22.31
N GLU A 216 -4.87 -19.01 21.00
CA GLU A 216 -5.29 -20.07 20.09
C GLU A 216 -4.41 -20.13 18.85
N ASN A 217 -3.98 -21.35 18.49
CA ASN A 217 -3.08 -21.65 17.37
C ASN A 217 -3.74 -21.40 16.02
N ALA A 218 -3.32 -20.38 15.28
CA ALA A 218 -3.79 -20.06 13.94
C ALA A 218 -2.77 -20.47 12.86
N SER A 219 -2.87 -21.72 12.36
CA SER A 219 -1.95 -22.26 11.34
C SER A 219 -2.59 -22.59 9.99
N ILE A 220 -3.88 -22.29 9.74
CA ILE A 220 -4.55 -22.67 8.47
C ILE A 220 -5.27 -21.47 7.82
N THR A 221 -5.81 -20.54 8.60
CA THR A 221 -6.47 -19.31 8.11
C THR A 221 -5.50 -18.29 7.52
N THR A 222 -4.23 -18.31 7.94
CA THR A 222 -3.13 -17.43 7.48
C THR A 222 -2.73 -17.66 6.02
N ALA A 223 -2.74 -18.92 5.56
CA ALA A 223 -2.43 -19.27 4.17
C ALA A 223 -3.57 -18.88 3.21
N ILE A 224 -4.83 -19.00 3.67
CA ILE A 224 -6.01 -18.73 2.85
C ILE A 224 -6.16 -17.23 2.56
N VAL A 225 -5.91 -16.36 3.54
CA VAL A 225 -6.01 -14.89 3.33
C VAL A 225 -4.89 -14.38 2.43
N ALA A 226 -3.67 -14.92 2.54
CA ALA A 226 -2.57 -14.58 1.66
C ALA A 226 -2.83 -15.01 0.20
N CYS A 227 -3.39 -16.20 -0.02
CA CYS A 227 -3.78 -16.69 -1.35
C CYS A 227 -4.97 -15.90 -1.94
N CYS A 228 -5.96 -15.52 -1.14
CA CYS A 228 -7.10 -14.73 -1.62
C CYS A 228 -6.70 -13.31 -2.05
N LEU A 229 -5.75 -12.68 -1.37
CA LEU A 229 -5.26 -11.34 -1.73
C LEU A 229 -4.39 -11.33 -2.99
N PHE A 230 -3.62 -12.40 -3.25
CA PHE A 230 -2.85 -12.55 -4.50
C PHE A 230 -3.73 -13.01 -5.68
N GLY A 231 -4.71 -13.89 -5.44
CA GLY A 231 -5.62 -14.40 -6.46
C GLY A 231 -6.63 -13.37 -6.96
N GLY A 232 -7.11 -12.47 -6.08
CA GLY A 232 -8.08 -11.44 -6.43
C GLY A 232 -7.56 -10.45 -7.49
N GLY A 233 -6.27 -10.12 -7.46
CA GLY A 233 -5.65 -9.23 -8.45
C GLY A 233 -5.62 -9.82 -9.87
N ILE A 234 -5.38 -11.13 -10.00
CA ILE A 234 -5.35 -11.84 -11.28
C ILE A 234 -6.78 -12.09 -11.80
N PHE A 235 -7.73 -12.35 -10.89
CA PHE A 235 -9.12 -12.58 -11.26
C PHE A 235 -9.84 -11.28 -11.67
N LEU A 236 -9.52 -10.15 -11.04
CA LEU A 236 -10.04 -8.83 -11.45
C LEU A 236 -9.51 -8.43 -12.83
N ASP A 237 -8.23 -8.70 -13.13
CA ASP A 237 -7.66 -8.42 -14.46
C ASP A 237 -8.36 -9.25 -15.55
N ARG A 238 -8.63 -10.54 -15.30
CA ARG A 238 -9.38 -11.38 -16.25
C ARG A 238 -10.86 -11.03 -16.35
N PHE A 239 -11.55 -10.78 -15.23
CA PHE A 239 -12.98 -10.47 -15.22
C PHE A 239 -13.31 -9.16 -15.94
N PHE A 240 -12.38 -8.19 -15.92
CA PHE A 240 -12.53 -6.93 -16.64
C PHE A 240 -12.04 -6.96 -18.10
N HIS A 241 -11.38 -8.04 -18.55
CA HIS A 241 -10.93 -8.18 -19.93
C HIS A 241 -11.86 -9.05 -20.80
N THR A 242 -12.78 -9.80 -20.19
CA THR A 242 -13.74 -10.68 -20.89
C THR A 242 -15.20 -10.15 -20.93
N HIS A 243 -15.52 -9.02 -20.29
CA HIS A 243 -16.86 -8.41 -20.25
C HIS A 243 -16.82 -6.88 -20.25
#